data_AF-A0A3R0N065-F1
#
_entry.id   AF-A0A3R0N065-F1
#
_cell.length_a   1.000
_cell.length_b   1.000
_cell.length_c   1.000
_cell.angle_alpha   90.00
_cell.angle_beta   90.00
_cell.angle_gamma   90.00
#
_symmetry.space_group_name_H-M   'P 1'
#
loop_
_entity.id
_entity.type
_entity.pdbx_description
1 polymer ?
#
loop_
_entity_poly.entity_id
_entity_poly.type
_entity_poly.pdbx_seq_one_letter_code
_entity_poly.pdbx_strand_id
1 'polypeptide(L)'
;MKKLYDAANAALDVIDDEVSKGFPEPDWAHQLRNAIAEMTPSDPTPDETDWQRFIRMYAQEIGPTPTAEQAMLLKYFKEAGEDLPIDDSAYWFHCAWRKYDVIFTQGMGSKDMVVWHLLHIDTAVDRVIEQFFPNQED
;
A
#
# COMPACT_ATOMS: atom_id res chain seq x y z
N MET A 1 13.16 8.19 10.31
CA MET A 1 11.79 7.97 9.78
C MET A 1 10.87 7.29 10.80
N LYS A 2 11.27 6.21 11.51
CA LYS A 2 10.53 5.62 12.66
C LYS A 2 9.87 6.66 13.60
N LYS A 3 10.57 7.78 13.84
CA LYS A 3 10.12 8.94 14.60
C LYS A 3 8.77 9.55 14.16
N LEU A 4 8.40 9.50 12.87
CA LEU A 4 7.14 10.10 12.39
C LEU A 4 5.94 9.24 12.77
N TYR A 5 6.04 7.92 12.63
CA TYR A 5 4.99 6.99 13.05
C TYR A 5 4.86 6.97 14.58
N ASP A 6 6.00 6.98 15.29
CA ASP A 6 6.01 7.11 16.76
C ASP A 6 5.39 8.45 17.20
N ALA A 7 5.66 9.56 16.50
CA ALA A 7 5.07 10.86 16.79
C ALA A 7 3.58 10.92 16.45
N ALA A 8 3.14 10.27 15.37
CA ALA A 8 1.73 10.18 15.01
C ALA A 8 0.94 9.39 16.07
N ASN A 9 1.46 8.25 16.53
CA ASN A 9 0.85 7.50 17.62
C ASN A 9 0.85 8.30 18.93
N ALA A 10 1.96 8.97 19.27
CA ALA A 10 2.01 9.81 20.46
C ALA A 10 1.01 10.99 20.41
N ALA A 11 0.76 11.56 19.22
CA ALA A 11 -0.26 12.59 19.05
C ALA A 11 -1.67 12.02 19.24
N LEU A 12 -1.93 10.80 18.76
CA LEU A 12 -3.19 10.09 19.00
C LEU A 12 -3.38 9.75 20.48
N ASP A 13 -2.34 9.34 21.19
CA ASP A 13 -2.39 9.05 22.63
C ASP A 13 -2.81 10.29 23.45
N VAL A 14 -2.32 11.48 23.08
CA VAL A 14 -2.73 12.75 23.72
C VAL A 14 -4.21 13.02 23.45
N ILE A 15 -4.69 12.77 22.23
CA ILE A 15 -6.11 12.92 21.89
C ILE A 15 -6.96 11.92 22.65
N ASP A 16 -6.51 10.67 22.82
CA ASP A 16 -7.23 9.66 23.60
C ASP A 16 -7.37 10.08 25.08
N ASP A 17 -6.33 10.69 25.67
CA ASP A 17 -6.41 11.29 27.00
C ASP A 17 -7.42 12.44 27.08
N GLU A 18 -7.43 13.35 26.10
CA GLU A 18 -8.41 14.46 26.05
C GLU A 18 -9.85 13.94 25.84
N VAL A 19 -10.05 12.95 24.98
CA VAL A 19 -11.35 12.31 24.76
C VAL A 19 -11.83 11.62 26.05
N SER A 20 -10.94 10.97 26.79
CA SER A 20 -11.27 10.35 28.08
C SER A 20 -11.76 11.36 29.14
N LYS A 21 -11.36 12.63 29.01
CA LYS A 21 -11.79 13.74 29.87
C LYS A 21 -13.10 14.40 29.38
N GLY A 22 -13.68 13.93 28.28
CA GLY A 22 -14.96 14.39 27.74
C GLY A 22 -14.85 15.43 26.63
N PHE A 23 -13.65 15.69 26.08
CA PHE A 23 -13.51 16.50 24.88
C PHE A 23 -13.90 15.70 23.62
N PRO A 24 -14.50 16.34 22.60
CA PRO A 24 -14.84 15.65 21.36
C PRO A 24 -13.57 15.29 20.57
N GLU A 25 -13.57 14.12 19.91
CA GLU A 25 -12.48 13.72 19.01
C GLU A 25 -12.45 14.63 17.78
N PRO A 26 -11.30 15.20 17.42
CA PRO A 26 -11.18 16.04 16.23
C PRO A 26 -11.08 15.20 14.94
N ASP A 27 -11.64 15.70 13.84
CA ASP A 27 -11.68 14.99 12.55
C ASP A 27 -10.31 14.54 12.03
N TRP A 28 -9.25 15.32 12.29
CA TRP A 28 -7.89 14.97 11.87
C TRP A 28 -7.38 13.71 12.58
N ALA A 29 -7.80 13.44 13.81
CA ALA A 29 -7.39 12.24 14.54
C ALA A 29 -8.00 10.98 13.90
N HIS A 30 -9.28 11.05 13.54
CA HIS A 30 -9.95 9.99 12.79
C HIS A 30 -9.29 9.74 11.43
N GLN A 31 -8.99 10.81 10.68
CA GLN A 31 -8.29 10.72 9.39
C GLN A 31 -6.90 10.09 9.53
N LEU A 32 -6.16 10.47 10.58
CA LEU A 32 -4.84 9.92 10.85
C LEU A 32 -4.89 8.43 11.21
N ARG A 33 -5.86 8.02 12.04
CA ARG A 33 -6.08 6.59 12.36
C ARG A 33 -6.39 5.78 11.11
N ASN A 34 -7.25 6.29 10.24
CA ASN A 34 -7.58 5.61 8.97
C ASN A 34 -6.35 5.49 8.07
N ALA A 35 -5.56 6.56 7.92
CA ALA A 35 -4.33 6.51 7.13
C ALA A 35 -3.31 5.51 7.69
N ILE A 36 -3.15 5.46 9.02
CA ILE A 36 -2.28 4.48 9.69
C ILE A 36 -2.78 3.04 9.45
N ALA A 37 -4.09 2.81 9.60
CA ALA A 37 -4.68 1.49 9.36
C ALA A 37 -4.53 1.07 7.88
N GLU A 38 -4.68 2.00 6.95
CA GLU A 38 -4.46 1.77 5.52
C GLU A 38 -2.99 1.45 5.18
N MET A 39 -2.03 1.89 5.97
CA MET A 39 -0.60 1.59 5.72
C MET A 39 -0.13 0.33 6.45
N THR A 40 -0.83 -0.07 7.51
CA THR A 40 -0.43 -1.22 8.32
C THR A 40 -0.67 -2.51 7.52
N PRO A 41 0.34 -3.40 7.40
CA PRO A 41 0.14 -4.71 6.79
C PRO A 41 -0.83 -5.54 7.65
N SER A 42 -1.79 -6.20 7.01
CA SER A 42 -2.64 -7.17 7.67
C SER A 42 -1.84 -8.38 8.16
N ASP A 43 -2.32 -9.05 9.20
CA ASP A 43 -1.77 -10.35 9.60
C ASP A 43 -2.07 -11.41 8.53
N PRO A 44 -1.13 -12.33 8.23
CA PRO A 44 -1.35 -13.38 7.25
C PRO A 44 -2.43 -14.36 7.73
N THR A 45 -3.33 -14.76 6.82
CA THR A 45 -4.34 -15.78 7.09
C THR A 45 -4.06 -17.06 6.29
N PRO A 46 -4.53 -18.24 6.74
CA PRO A 46 -4.30 -19.49 6.01
C PRO A 46 -4.94 -19.55 4.61
N ASP A 47 -5.94 -18.72 4.37
CA ASP A 47 -6.73 -18.60 3.14
C ASP A 47 -6.42 -17.31 2.35
N GLU A 48 -5.28 -16.67 2.65
CA GLU A 48 -4.83 -15.47 1.96
C GLU A 48 -4.66 -15.74 0.46
N THR A 49 -5.34 -14.95 -0.36
CA THR A 49 -5.19 -14.95 -1.82
C THR A 49 -3.85 -14.32 -2.24
N ASP A 50 -3.37 -14.64 -3.44
CA ASP A 50 -2.10 -14.12 -3.94
C ASP A 50 -2.03 -12.59 -3.95
N TRP A 51 -3.15 -11.91 -4.26
CA TRP A 51 -3.19 -10.44 -4.30
C TRP A 51 -3.16 -9.81 -2.91
N GLN A 52 -3.81 -10.44 -1.93
CA GLN A 52 -3.71 -10.04 -0.52
C GLN A 52 -2.28 -10.22 -0.02
N ARG A 53 -1.66 -11.37 -0.35
CA ARG A 53 -0.29 -11.68 0.00
C ARG A 53 0.70 -10.67 -0.58
N PHE A 54 0.54 -10.29 -1.85
CA PHE A 54 1.39 -9.31 -2.50
C PHE A 54 1.30 -7.94 -1.81
N ILE A 55 0.08 -7.44 -1.56
CA ILE A 55 -0.16 -6.17 -0.85
C ILE A 55 0.46 -6.20 0.54
N ARG A 56 0.30 -7.31 1.27
CA ARG A 56 0.89 -7.47 2.60
C ARG A 56 2.42 -7.46 2.56
N MET A 57 3.04 -8.19 1.63
CA MET A 57 4.49 -8.21 1.45
C MET A 57 5.02 -6.81 1.12
N TYR A 58 4.34 -6.07 0.22
CA TYR A 58 4.72 -4.70 -0.11
C TYR A 58 4.60 -3.74 1.08
N ALA A 59 3.50 -3.80 1.84
CA ALA A 59 3.32 -3.00 3.05
C ALA A 59 4.37 -3.31 4.14
N GLN A 60 4.79 -4.58 4.26
CA GLN A 60 5.88 -4.98 5.15
C GLN A 60 7.24 -4.43 4.70
N GLU A 61 7.52 -4.47 3.39
CA GLU A 61 8.78 -4.02 2.80
C GLU A 61 8.99 -2.50 2.95
N ILE A 62 7.96 -1.70 2.69
CA ILE A 62 8.04 -0.22 2.85
C ILE A 62 8.00 0.21 4.33
N GLY A 63 7.52 -0.67 5.21
CA GLY A 63 7.48 -0.50 6.65
C GLY A 63 6.53 0.62 7.10
N PRO A 64 6.62 1.02 8.39
CA PRO A 64 5.66 1.94 9.02
C PRO A 64 5.79 3.39 8.56
N THR A 65 6.82 3.72 7.76
CA THR A 65 7.13 5.10 7.36
C THR A 65 7.41 5.17 5.85
N PRO A 66 6.41 4.87 5.01
CA PRO A 66 6.57 4.91 3.57
C PRO A 66 6.82 6.34 3.06
N THR A 67 7.46 6.48 1.90
CA THR A 67 7.45 7.75 1.18
C THR A 67 6.04 8.05 0.63
N ALA A 68 5.82 9.27 0.12
CA ALA A 68 4.54 9.61 -0.49
C ALA A 68 4.23 8.71 -1.70
N GLU A 69 5.26 8.41 -2.50
CA GLU A 69 5.19 7.54 -3.67
C GLU A 69 4.81 6.10 -3.26
N GLN A 70 5.44 5.57 -2.22
CA GLN A 70 5.16 4.22 -1.70
C GLN A 70 3.76 4.12 -1.10
N ALA A 71 3.32 5.14 -0.35
CA ALA A 71 1.97 5.22 0.18
C ALA A 71 0.92 5.28 -0.95
N MET A 72 1.18 6.06 -2.00
CA MET A 72 0.33 6.11 -3.19
C MET A 72 0.28 4.76 -3.91
N LEU A 73 1.42 4.09 -4.05
CA LEU A 73 1.49 2.81 -4.72
C LEU A 73 0.74 1.71 -3.94
N LEU A 74 0.92 1.66 -2.62
CA LEU A 74 0.15 0.75 -1.74
C LEU A 74 -1.35 1.00 -1.88
N LYS A 75 -1.77 2.27 -1.93
CA LYS A 75 -3.18 2.63 -2.15
C LYS A 75 -3.70 2.09 -3.48
N TYR A 76 -2.93 2.24 -4.57
CA TYR A 76 -3.35 1.74 -5.87
C TYR A 76 -3.37 0.21 -5.94
N PHE A 77 -2.43 -0.48 -5.29
CA PHE A 77 -2.51 -1.95 -5.19
C PHE A 77 -3.75 -2.42 -4.44
N LYS A 78 -4.12 -1.75 -3.35
CA LYS A 78 -5.37 -2.02 -2.63
C LYS A 78 -6.60 -1.72 -3.47
N GLU A 79 -6.55 -0.70 -4.32
CA GLU A 79 -7.64 -0.36 -5.23
C GLU A 79 -7.79 -1.38 -6.37
N ALA A 80 -6.67 -1.90 -6.90
CA ALA A 80 -6.69 -2.98 -7.88
C ALA A 80 -7.23 -4.29 -7.29
N GLY A 81 -6.86 -4.62 -6.04
CA GLY A 81 -7.40 -5.78 -5.34
C GLY A 81 -7.19 -7.07 -6.13
N GLU A 82 -8.30 -7.75 -6.45
CA GLU A 82 -8.32 -9.01 -7.21
C GLU A 82 -7.76 -8.87 -8.64
N ASP A 83 -7.80 -7.67 -9.21
CA ASP A 83 -7.32 -7.37 -10.56
C ASP A 83 -5.81 -7.11 -10.61
N LEU A 84 -5.09 -7.23 -9.48
CA LEU A 84 -3.63 -7.11 -9.45
C LEU A 84 -2.96 -8.10 -10.43
N PRO A 85 -2.04 -7.64 -11.31
CA PRO A 85 -1.50 -8.46 -12.40
C PRO A 85 -0.33 -9.35 -11.94
N ILE A 86 -0.60 -10.22 -10.97
CA ILE A 86 0.39 -11.08 -10.30
C ILE A 86 0.27 -12.56 -10.68
N ASP A 87 -0.49 -12.86 -11.74
CA ASP A 87 -0.90 -14.22 -12.14
C ASP A 87 0.14 -14.96 -13.01
N ASP A 88 1.11 -14.27 -13.58
CA ASP A 88 2.02 -14.84 -14.59
C ASP A 88 3.51 -14.68 -14.24
N SER A 89 4.03 -13.45 -14.29
CA SER A 89 5.47 -13.19 -14.21
C SER A 89 5.79 -11.81 -13.67
N ALA A 90 7.03 -11.63 -13.20
CA ALA A 90 7.56 -10.31 -12.88
C ALA A 90 7.45 -9.36 -14.08
N TYR A 91 7.82 -9.84 -15.28
CA TYR A 91 7.68 -9.09 -16.53
C TYR A 91 6.22 -8.68 -16.80
N TRP A 92 5.28 -9.60 -16.65
CA TRP A 92 3.86 -9.33 -16.84
C TRP A 92 3.36 -8.28 -15.84
N PHE A 93 3.71 -8.41 -14.56
CA PHE A 93 3.33 -7.46 -13.52
C PHE A 93 3.66 -6.03 -13.92
N HIS A 94 4.88 -5.76 -14.41
CA HIS A 94 5.24 -4.41 -14.87
C HIS A 94 4.54 -3.99 -16.17
N CYS A 95 4.27 -4.93 -17.08
CA CYS A 95 3.68 -4.62 -18.38
C CYS A 95 2.17 -4.41 -18.35
N ALA A 96 1.46 -5.08 -17.45
CA ALA A 96 0.00 -5.07 -17.39
C ALA A 96 -0.57 -3.67 -17.16
N TRP A 97 0.09 -2.85 -16.32
CA TRP A 97 -0.22 -1.44 -16.08
C TRP A 97 -0.07 -0.52 -17.31
N ARG A 98 0.38 -1.03 -18.46
CA ARG A 98 0.33 -0.28 -19.74
C ARG A 98 -0.71 -0.84 -20.72
N LYS A 99 -1.34 -1.97 -20.40
CA LYS A 99 -2.03 -2.80 -21.37
C LYS A 99 -3.47 -3.14 -21.01
N TYR A 100 -3.82 -3.20 -19.72
CA TYR A 100 -5.03 -3.93 -19.30
C TYR A 100 -6.05 -3.13 -18.48
N ASP A 101 -5.82 -1.83 -18.23
CA ASP A 101 -6.68 -0.99 -17.39
C ASP A 101 -7.00 -1.66 -16.04
N VAL A 102 -5.95 -2.08 -15.34
CA VAL A 102 -5.95 -2.76 -14.04
C VAL A 102 -6.84 -2.01 -13.03
N ILE A 103 -6.73 -0.69 -12.97
CA ILE A 103 -7.65 0.15 -12.19
C ILE A 103 -8.54 0.92 -13.17
N PHE A 104 -9.68 0.31 -13.48
CA PHE A 104 -10.65 0.92 -14.38
C PHE A 104 -11.20 2.24 -13.79
N THR A 105 -11.10 3.32 -14.56
CA THR A 105 -11.63 4.63 -14.19
C THR A 105 -12.52 5.22 -15.29
N GLN A 106 -13.79 5.47 -14.99
CA GLN A 106 -14.68 6.25 -15.85
C GLN A 106 -14.39 7.76 -15.66
N GLY A 107 -13.24 8.27 -16.16
CA GLY A 107 -12.84 9.66 -15.91
C GLY A 107 -11.51 10.11 -16.55
N MET A 108 -10.95 11.24 -16.08
CA MET A 108 -9.68 11.80 -16.60
C MET A 108 -8.47 10.96 -16.17
N GLY A 109 -7.86 10.29 -17.15
CA GLY A 109 -6.54 9.67 -17.06
C GLY A 109 -6.55 8.28 -16.41
N SER A 110 -5.84 7.34 -17.01
CA SER A 110 -5.69 5.99 -16.45
C SER A 110 -4.73 6.03 -15.26
N LYS A 111 -5.22 5.61 -14.09
CA LYS A 111 -4.40 5.43 -12.88
C LYS A 111 -3.23 4.49 -13.13
N ASP A 112 -3.40 3.55 -14.06
CA ASP A 112 -2.35 2.62 -14.44
C ASP A 112 -1.08 3.30 -14.95
N MET A 113 -1.19 4.44 -15.66
CA MET A 113 0.01 5.16 -16.10
C MET A 113 0.78 5.80 -14.94
N VAL A 114 0.06 6.20 -13.89
CA VAL A 114 0.67 6.68 -12.64
C VAL A 114 1.33 5.51 -11.92
N VAL A 115 0.64 4.38 -11.78
CA VAL A 115 1.20 3.17 -11.18
C VAL A 115 2.45 2.73 -11.94
N TRP A 116 2.37 2.63 -13.27
CA TRP A 116 3.50 2.29 -14.11
C TRP A 116 4.70 3.21 -13.85
N HIS A 117 4.51 4.52 -13.76
CA HIS A 117 5.60 5.44 -13.41
C HIS A 117 6.16 5.19 -12.01
N LEU A 118 5.30 5.02 -11.00
CA LEU A 118 5.69 4.78 -9.61
C LEU A 118 6.47 3.47 -9.44
N LEU A 119 6.11 2.42 -10.18
CA LEU A 119 6.85 1.15 -10.20
C LEU A 119 8.31 1.32 -10.61
N HIS A 120 8.63 2.25 -11.51
CA HIS A 120 10.00 2.45 -12.00
C HIS A 120 10.89 3.25 -11.06
N ILE A 121 10.32 3.88 -10.03
CA ILE A 121 11.08 4.67 -9.05
C ILE A 121 11.19 3.97 -7.70
N ASP A 122 10.30 3.02 -7.39
CA ASP A 122 10.28 2.34 -6.10
C ASP A 122 10.92 0.94 -6.14
N THR A 123 12.19 0.89 -5.75
CA THR A 123 12.95 -0.37 -5.62
C THR A 123 12.37 -1.37 -4.60
N ALA A 124 11.47 -0.94 -3.71
CA ALA A 124 10.81 -1.86 -2.78
C ALA A 124 9.90 -2.86 -3.52
N VAL A 125 9.28 -2.42 -4.62
CA VAL A 125 8.44 -3.29 -5.44
C VAL A 125 9.26 -4.40 -6.06
N ASP A 126 10.43 -4.10 -6.62
CA ASP A 126 11.30 -5.09 -7.24
C ASP A 126 11.68 -6.20 -6.24
N ARG A 127 12.03 -5.82 -5.00
CA ARG A 127 12.35 -6.79 -3.94
C ARG A 127 11.16 -7.67 -3.55
N VAL A 128 9.96 -7.12 -3.57
CA VAL A 128 8.73 -7.88 -3.30
C VAL A 128 8.42 -8.83 -4.45
N ILE A 129 8.55 -8.36 -5.70
CA ILE A 129 8.37 -9.16 -6.91
C ILE A 129 9.35 -10.34 -6.95
N GLU A 130 10.64 -10.12 -6.66
CA GLU A 130 11.65 -11.17 -6.59
C GLU A 130 11.29 -12.26 -5.57
N GLN A 131 10.76 -11.87 -4.42
CA GLN A 131 10.29 -12.81 -3.39
C GLN A 131 8.98 -13.50 -3.77
N PHE A 132 8.12 -12.83 -4.53
CA PHE A 132 6.82 -13.33 -4.93
C PHE A 132 6.92 -14.33 -6.09
N PHE A 133 7.84 -14.08 -7.03
CA PHE A 133 8.14 -14.93 -8.18
C PHE A 133 9.56 -15.53 -8.09
N PRO A 134 9.86 -16.37 -7.07
CA PRO A 134 11.15 -17.01 -7.01
C PRO A 134 11.29 -17.97 -8.20
N ASN A 135 12.41 -17.88 -8.94
CA ASN A 135 12.82 -18.76 -10.05
C ASN A 135 12.41 -18.37 -11.48
N GLN A 136 12.21 -17.09 -11.79
CA GLN A 136 12.22 -16.67 -13.21
C GLN A 136 13.66 -16.37 -13.62
N GLU A 137 14.31 -17.33 -14.29
CA GLU A 137 15.56 -17.07 -15.03
C GLU A 137 15.24 -16.10 -16.18
N ASP A 138 16.01 -15.02 -16.30
CA ASP A 138 15.94 -14.04 -17.41
C ASP A 138 16.10 -14.68 -18.80
#